data_AF-A0A9P7P2M9-F1
#
_entry.id   AF-A0A9P7P2M9-F1
#
_cell.length_a   1.000
_cell.length_b   1.000
_cell.length_c   1.000
_cell.angle_alpha   90.00
_cell.angle_beta   90.00
_cell.angle_gamma   90.00
#
_symmetry.space_group_name_H-M   'P 1'
#
loop_
_entity.id
_entity.type
_entity.pdbx_description
1 polymer ?
#
loop_
_entity_poly.entity_id
_entity_poly.type
_entity_poly.pdbx_seq_one_letter_code
_entity_poly.pdbx_strand_id
1 'polypeptide(L)'
;MEIDPDLRFDAPAPDSPLDDDPITASYNVFLNPSLPQGRRLIVLQQPNRTDNTARPPPTELRLKSHSGMVEVDLPLDNTEAYDRNKGLRWGRILQSSMAAKNGGSHGLAGGFGFGAVQQRSKKKGEGDDMDEYMDWNEAVRQDKVLKTQTLGGQYPDTDEVQCMVGVFQG
;
A
#
# COMPACT_ATOMS: atom_id res chain seq x y z
N MET A 1 49.34 42.57 -41.45
CA MET A 1 48.98 41.41 -40.62
C MET A 1 48.01 40.61 -41.46
N GLU A 2 48.55 39.76 -42.33
CA GLU A 2 47.78 38.97 -43.31
C GLU A 2 47.21 37.75 -42.60
N ILE A 3 45.91 37.53 -42.76
CA ILE A 3 45.19 36.38 -42.22
C ILE A 3 45.42 35.23 -43.19
N ASP A 4 45.82 34.08 -42.64
CA ASP A 4 46.14 32.86 -43.39
C ASP A 4 44.92 32.38 -44.20
N PRO A 5 45.01 32.25 -45.53
CA PRO A 5 43.89 31.86 -46.40
C PRO A 5 43.44 30.40 -46.25
N ASP A 6 44.19 29.57 -45.51
CA ASP A 6 43.85 28.15 -45.29
C ASP A 6 43.00 27.88 -44.04
N LEU A 7 42.59 28.92 -43.30
CA LEU A 7 41.53 28.80 -42.28
C LEU A 7 40.14 28.78 -42.92
N ARG A 8 39.89 27.79 -43.79
CA ARG A 8 38.52 27.38 -44.10
C ARG A 8 37.97 26.71 -42.86
N PHE A 9 37.08 27.41 -42.16
CA PHE A 9 36.11 26.73 -41.29
C PHE A 9 35.36 25.75 -42.18
N ASP A 10 35.66 24.46 -42.05
CA ASP A 10 34.79 23.40 -42.54
C ASP A 10 33.43 23.64 -41.88
N ALA A 11 32.53 24.27 -42.63
CA ALA A 11 31.13 24.25 -42.30
C ALA A 11 30.75 22.77 -42.18
N PRO A 12 30.04 22.35 -41.10
CA PRO A 12 29.56 20.98 -41.05
C PRO A 12 28.79 20.74 -42.35
N ALA A 13 29.20 19.68 -43.06
CA ALA A 13 28.46 19.22 -44.23
C ALA A 13 26.98 19.12 -43.82
N PRO A 14 26.03 19.51 -44.69
CA PRO A 14 24.62 19.35 -44.37
C PRO A 14 24.44 17.90 -43.96
N ASP A 15 23.95 17.70 -42.74
CA ASP A 15 23.70 16.39 -42.16
C ASP A 15 23.11 15.54 -43.27
N SER A 16 23.87 14.54 -43.76
CA SER A 16 23.31 13.49 -44.60
C SER A 16 22.02 13.08 -43.91
N PRO A 17 20.86 12.98 -44.59
CA PRO A 17 19.63 12.57 -43.94
C PRO A 17 19.86 11.17 -43.37
N LEU A 18 20.32 11.15 -42.13
CA LEU A 18 20.59 9.96 -41.36
C LEU A 18 19.20 9.40 -41.15
N ASP A 19 18.88 8.36 -41.92
CA ASP A 19 18.01 7.25 -41.55
C ASP A 19 17.11 7.58 -40.34
N ASP A 20 16.10 8.42 -40.54
CA ASP A 20 15.05 8.56 -39.55
C ASP A 20 14.30 7.22 -39.59
N ASP A 21 14.53 6.39 -38.56
CA ASP A 21 13.86 5.10 -38.42
C ASP A 21 12.34 5.29 -38.62
N PRO A 22 11.68 4.41 -39.41
CA PRO A 22 10.29 4.62 -39.75
C PRO A 22 9.40 4.57 -38.51
N ILE A 23 8.46 5.52 -38.41
CA ILE A 23 7.42 5.52 -37.37
C ILE A 23 6.59 4.23 -37.52
N THR A 24 6.74 3.30 -36.57
CA THR A 24 6.02 2.02 -36.57
C THR A 24 4.63 2.13 -35.94
N ALA A 25 4.41 3.12 -35.08
CA ALA A 25 3.13 3.36 -34.43
C ALA A 25 2.96 4.83 -34.02
N SER A 26 1.71 5.30 -33.98
CA SER A 26 1.34 6.61 -33.43
C SER A 26 0.15 6.41 -32.50
N TYR A 27 0.23 6.97 -31.29
CA TYR A 27 -0.79 6.82 -30.26
C TYR A 27 -1.36 8.17 -29.88
N ASN A 28 -2.69 8.24 -29.79
CA ASN A 28 -3.35 9.40 -29.23
C ASN A 28 -3.27 9.35 -27.70
N VAL A 29 -2.71 10.39 -27.10
CA VAL A 29 -2.62 10.53 -25.65
C VAL A 29 -3.79 11.39 -25.16
N PHE A 30 -4.61 10.82 -24.29
CA PHE A 30 -5.73 11.53 -23.67
C PHE A 30 -5.41 11.82 -22.21
N LEU A 31 -5.66 13.07 -21.79
CA LEU A 31 -5.55 13.46 -20.40
C LEU A 31 -6.94 13.47 -19.76
N ASN A 32 -7.04 12.86 -18.58
CA ASN A 32 -8.27 12.93 -17.79
C ASN A 32 -8.46 14.34 -17.21
N PRO A 33 -9.71 14.80 -17.05
CA PRO A 33 -9.97 16.02 -16.30
C PRO A 33 -9.48 15.89 -14.86
N SER A 34 -9.30 17.03 -14.18
CA SER A 34 -8.94 17.04 -12.77
C SER A 34 -9.94 16.23 -11.94
N LEU A 35 -9.44 15.54 -10.92
CA LEU A 35 -10.28 14.76 -10.03
C LEU A 35 -11.29 15.68 -9.31
N PRO A 36 -12.54 15.22 -9.10
CA PRO A 36 -13.52 15.94 -8.30
C PRO A 36 -12.96 16.32 -6.91
N GLN A 37 -13.43 17.43 -6.35
CA GLN A 37 -13.03 17.87 -5.01
C GLN A 37 -13.18 16.74 -3.99
N GLY A 38 -12.14 16.56 -3.17
CA GLY A 38 -12.09 15.50 -2.16
C GLY A 38 -11.66 14.13 -2.66
N ARG A 39 -11.48 13.92 -3.97
CA ARG A 39 -10.88 12.69 -4.51
C ARG A 39 -9.39 12.86 -4.71
N ARG A 40 -8.65 11.81 -4.39
CA ARG A 40 -7.19 11.73 -4.56
C ARG A 40 -6.85 10.38 -5.19
N LEU A 41 -5.88 10.39 -6.11
CA LEU A 41 -5.25 9.18 -6.62
C LEU A 41 -3.94 9.00 -5.86
N ILE A 42 -3.78 7.86 -5.19
CA ILE A 42 -2.57 7.54 -4.42
C ILE A 42 -1.99 6.26 -5.02
N VAL A 43 -0.71 6.29 -5.35
CA VAL A 43 0.05 5.12 -5.78
C VAL A 43 0.77 4.56 -4.56
N LEU A 44 0.49 3.30 -4.25
CA LEU A 44 1.07 2.60 -3.10
C LEU A 44 2.11 1.60 -3.60
N GLN A 45 3.36 1.78 -3.21
CA GLN A 45 4.45 0.86 -3.53
C GLN A 45 4.84 0.06 -2.30
N GLN A 46 5.08 -1.25 -2.47
CA GLN A 46 5.53 -2.16 -1.43
C GLN A 46 6.94 -2.67 -1.75
N PRO A 47 8.02 -1.98 -1.33
CA PRO A 47 9.38 -2.33 -1.70
C PRO A 47 9.81 -3.73 -1.23
N ASN A 48 9.25 -4.19 -0.10
CA ASN A 48 9.58 -5.50 0.48
C ASN A 48 8.92 -6.67 -0.26
N ARG A 49 8.12 -6.38 -1.29
CA ARG A 49 7.41 -7.38 -2.05
C ARG A 49 8.19 -7.70 -3.33
N THR A 50 8.70 -8.91 -3.41
CA THR A 50 9.50 -9.40 -4.56
C THR A 50 8.69 -10.28 -5.51
N ASP A 51 7.47 -10.68 -5.11
CA ASP A 51 6.62 -11.60 -5.84
C ASP A 51 5.46 -10.88 -6.55
N ASN A 52 5.19 -11.27 -7.80
CA ASN A 52 4.11 -10.71 -8.61
C ASN A 52 2.77 -11.47 -8.44
N THR A 53 2.59 -12.16 -7.31
CA THR A 53 1.40 -12.97 -7.03
C THR A 53 0.16 -12.08 -6.89
N ALA A 54 -0.94 -12.43 -7.55
CA ALA A 54 -2.18 -11.67 -7.35
C ALA A 54 -2.61 -11.77 -5.88
N ARG A 55 -2.92 -10.63 -5.25
CA ARG A 55 -3.42 -10.58 -3.88
C ARG A 55 -4.85 -10.04 -3.87
N PRO A 56 -5.66 -10.42 -2.88
CA PRO A 56 -6.95 -9.81 -2.66
C PRO A 56 -6.84 -8.28 -2.57
N PRO A 57 -7.87 -7.54 -3.02
CA PRO A 57 -7.86 -6.08 -2.91
C PRO A 57 -7.83 -5.64 -1.44
N PRO A 58 -7.32 -4.43 -1.16
CA PRO A 58 -7.39 -3.85 0.18
C PRO A 58 -8.83 -3.79 0.70
N THR A 59 -9.01 -4.06 1.99
CA THR A 59 -10.33 -4.02 2.65
C THR A 59 -10.61 -2.67 3.29
N GLU A 60 -9.59 -1.96 3.76
CA GLU A 60 -9.73 -0.67 4.42
C GLU A 60 -8.52 0.23 4.12
N LEU A 61 -8.76 1.54 4.03
CA LEU A 61 -7.75 2.59 3.87
C LEU A 61 -8.00 3.67 4.92
N ARG A 62 -6.98 4.03 5.69
CA ARG A 62 -7.01 5.13 6.65
C ARG A 62 -5.97 6.18 6.26
N LEU A 63 -6.40 7.44 6.21
CA LEU A 63 -5.57 8.58 5.84
C LEU A 63 -5.52 9.59 6.98
N LYS A 64 -4.32 10.02 7.37
CA LYS A 64 -4.11 11.16 8.26
C LYS A 64 -3.65 12.34 7.42
N SER A 65 -4.60 13.19 7.02
CA SER A 65 -4.39 14.27 6.05
C SER A 65 -3.27 15.23 6.41
N HIS A 66 -3.06 15.50 7.71
CA HIS A 66 -2.05 16.46 8.15
C HIS A 66 -0.61 15.90 8.12
N SER A 67 -0.44 14.60 8.40
CA SER A 67 0.88 13.98 8.49
C SER A 67 1.29 13.22 7.22
N GLY A 68 0.41 13.13 6.23
CA GLY A 68 0.61 12.32 5.03
C GLY A 68 0.62 10.80 5.28
N MET A 69 0.22 10.35 6.48
CA MET A 69 0.29 8.93 6.83
C MET A 69 -0.88 8.17 6.22
N VAL A 70 -0.57 7.01 5.66
CA VAL A 70 -1.51 6.10 5.02
C VAL A 70 -1.38 4.73 5.67
N GLU A 71 -2.51 4.14 6.05
CA GLU A 71 -2.58 2.77 6.50
C GLU A 71 -3.55 2.01 5.60
N VAL A 72 -3.16 0.80 5.19
CA VAL A 72 -3.93 -0.05 4.27
C VAL A 72 -4.04 -1.42 4.89
N ASP A 73 -5.27 -1.92 5.02
CA ASP A 73 -5.50 -3.28 5.48
C ASP A 73 -5.60 -4.23 4.29
N LEU A 74 -4.73 -5.24 4.28
CA LEU A 74 -4.67 -6.28 3.26
C LEU A 74 -5.10 -7.62 3.86
N PRO A 75 -5.93 -8.40 3.15
CA PRO A 75 -6.20 -9.78 3.54
C PRO A 75 -4.95 -10.65 3.47
N LEU A 76 -4.78 -11.50 4.48
CA LEU A 76 -3.78 -12.56 4.50
C LEU A 76 -4.39 -13.84 3.93
N ASP A 77 -3.61 -14.56 3.13
CA ASP A 77 -3.94 -15.93 2.78
C ASP A 77 -3.71 -16.84 3.99
N ASN A 78 -4.75 -17.56 4.37
CA ASN A 78 -4.74 -18.48 5.50
C ASN A 78 -4.81 -19.97 5.06
N THR A 79 -4.65 -20.25 3.77
CA THR A 79 -4.83 -21.58 3.19
C THR A 79 -3.53 -22.35 2.97
N GLU A 80 -2.47 -21.72 2.45
CA GLU A 80 -1.22 -22.40 2.11
C GLU A 80 -0.11 -22.27 3.17
N ALA A 81 0.32 -21.04 3.47
CA ALA A 81 1.52 -20.76 4.26
C ALA A 81 1.20 -20.04 5.58
N TYR A 82 0.18 -20.50 6.30
CA TYR A 82 -0.35 -19.84 7.50
C TYR A 82 -0.31 -20.73 8.74
N ASP A 83 0.33 -20.25 9.80
CA ASP A 83 0.37 -20.92 11.10
C ASP A 83 -0.97 -20.70 11.84
N ARG A 84 -1.81 -21.73 11.79
CA ARG A 84 -3.16 -21.70 12.39
C ARG A 84 -3.14 -21.38 13.88
N ASN A 85 -2.17 -21.92 14.64
CA ASN A 85 -2.07 -21.70 16.08
C ASN A 85 -1.73 -20.24 16.41
N LYS A 86 -0.77 -19.65 15.68
CA LYS A 86 -0.43 -18.23 15.84
C LYS A 86 -1.58 -17.33 15.41
N GLY A 87 -2.26 -17.68 14.33
CA GLY A 87 -3.41 -16.94 13.84
C GLY A 87 -4.56 -16.87 14.81
N LEU A 88 -4.90 -17.98 15.45
CA LEU A 88 -5.88 -18.04 16.53
C LEU A 88 -5.45 -17.18 17.72
N ARG A 89 -4.19 -17.33 18.17
CA ARG A 89 -3.67 -16.59 19.32
C ARG A 89 -3.71 -15.08 19.08
N TRP A 90 -3.22 -14.61 17.94
CA TRP A 90 -3.19 -13.19 17.62
C TRP A 90 -4.57 -12.62 17.27
N GLY A 91 -5.42 -13.40 16.62
CA GLY A 91 -6.82 -13.02 16.36
C GLY A 91 -7.57 -12.73 17.65
N ARG A 92 -7.44 -13.60 18.66
CA ARG A 92 -8.02 -13.39 20.00
C ARG A 92 -7.47 -12.16 20.70
N ILE A 93 -6.14 -12.01 20.72
CA ILE A 93 -5.52 -10.84 21.35
C ILE A 93 -6.00 -9.55 20.67
N LEU A 94 -6.13 -9.55 19.35
CA LEU A 94 -6.65 -8.41 18.60
C LEU A 94 -8.10 -8.11 18.98
N GLN A 95 -8.98 -9.12 18.98
CA GLN A 95 -10.39 -8.97 19.33
C GLN A 95 -10.57 -8.46 20.76
N SER A 96 -9.85 -9.05 21.73
CA SER A 96 -9.85 -8.61 23.11
C SER A 96 -9.34 -7.17 23.26
N SER A 97 -8.31 -6.79 22.48
CA SER A 97 -7.82 -5.41 22.45
C SER A 97 -8.88 -4.42 21.92
N MET A 98 -9.58 -4.80 20.84
CA MET A 98 -10.69 -4.00 20.28
C MET A 98 -11.83 -3.82 21.27
N ALA A 99 -12.25 -4.90 21.94
CA ALA A 99 -13.30 -4.87 22.94
C ALA A 99 -12.91 -4.01 24.15
N ALA A 100 -11.68 -4.15 24.65
CA ALA A 100 -11.18 -3.37 25.78
C ALA A 100 -11.13 -1.86 25.49
N LYS A 101 -10.94 -1.48 24.22
CA LYS A 101 -10.88 -0.08 23.77
C LYS A 101 -12.22 0.46 23.24
N ASN A 102 -13.34 -0.24 23.46
CA ASN A 102 -14.67 0.13 22.94
C ASN A 102 -14.68 0.45 21.42
N GLY A 103 -13.89 -0.29 20.63
CA GLY A 103 -13.76 -0.05 19.19
C GLY A 103 -12.86 1.14 18.80
N GLY A 104 -12.21 1.79 19.78
CA GLY A 104 -11.30 2.93 19.55
C GLY A 104 -9.84 2.56 19.30
N SER A 105 -9.47 1.28 19.21
CA SER A 105 -8.11 0.91 18.76
C SER A 105 -7.97 1.06 17.25
N HIS A 106 -6.84 1.60 16.80
CA HIS A 106 -6.43 1.68 15.40
C HIS A 106 -6.06 0.31 14.79
N GLY A 107 -6.87 -0.74 14.99
CA GLY A 107 -6.57 -2.07 14.46
C GLY A 107 -5.24 -2.63 14.97
N LEU A 108 -4.54 -3.33 14.09
CA LEU A 108 -3.16 -3.78 14.31
C LEU A 108 -2.16 -2.62 14.43
N ALA A 109 -2.42 -1.50 13.75
CA ALA A 109 -1.56 -0.32 13.79
C ALA A 109 -1.58 0.40 15.15
N GLY A 110 -2.65 0.23 15.93
CA GLY A 110 -2.76 0.77 17.29
C GLY A 110 -1.94 0.01 18.35
N GLY A 111 -1.29 -1.08 17.96
CA GLY A 111 -0.51 -1.95 18.84
C GLY A 111 -1.37 -2.70 19.87
N PHE A 112 -0.89 -3.87 20.29
CA PHE A 112 -1.49 -4.66 21.38
C PHE A 112 -1.18 -4.08 22.78
N GLY A 113 -0.92 -2.77 22.87
CA GLY A 113 -0.14 -2.15 23.94
C GLY A 113 -0.63 -2.43 25.35
N PHE A 114 0.24 -3.04 26.15
CA PHE A 114 0.31 -3.03 27.62
C PHE A 114 0.79 -1.66 28.18
N GLY A 115 0.46 -0.55 27.51
CA GLY A 115 0.91 0.79 27.87
C GLY A 115 -0.27 1.73 28.09
N ALA A 116 -0.51 2.09 29.35
CA ALA A 116 -1.35 3.20 29.80
C ALA A 116 -2.87 3.16 29.55
N VAL A 117 -3.50 1.98 29.51
CA VAL A 117 -4.90 1.88 29.96
C VAL A 117 -4.90 1.58 31.46
N GLN A 118 -5.51 2.47 32.27
CA GLN A 118 -5.80 2.16 33.67
C GLN A 118 -6.44 0.77 33.71
N GLN A 119 -5.76 -0.19 34.36
CA GLN A 119 -6.37 -1.45 34.74
C GLN A 119 -7.56 -1.11 35.64
N ARG A 120 -8.75 -0.93 35.06
CA ARG A 120 -9.97 -1.25 35.79
C ARG A 120 -9.98 -2.75 35.89
N SER A 121 -9.44 -3.23 37.01
CA SER A 121 -9.63 -4.59 37.50
C SER A 121 -11.10 -4.97 37.32
N LYS A 122 -11.40 -5.82 36.34
CA LYS A 122 -12.69 -6.48 36.30
C LYS A 122 -12.54 -7.88 35.77
N LYS A 123 -12.79 -8.82 36.70
CA LYS A 123 -13.17 -10.22 36.57
C LYS A 123 -12.69 -10.92 35.30
N LYS A 124 -11.78 -11.87 35.50
CA LYS A 124 -11.65 -13.10 34.71
C LYS A 124 -13.06 -13.52 34.26
N GLY A 125 -13.39 -13.17 33.02
CA GLY A 125 -14.65 -13.54 32.40
C GLY A 125 -14.54 -15.02 32.06
N GLU A 126 -15.49 -15.79 32.54
CA GLU A 126 -15.74 -17.23 32.33
C GLU A 126 -15.86 -17.69 30.86
N GLY A 127 -15.37 -16.91 29.88
CA GLY A 127 -15.37 -17.23 28.45
C GLY A 127 -13.99 -17.48 27.82
N ASP A 128 -12.89 -17.19 28.52
CA ASP A 128 -11.53 -17.31 27.96
C ASP A 128 -11.03 -18.76 27.91
N ASP A 129 -11.44 -19.60 28.88
CA ASP A 129 -11.05 -21.02 28.98
C ASP A 129 -11.87 -21.93 28.02
N MET A 130 -13.06 -21.50 27.54
CA MET A 130 -13.89 -22.27 26.60
C MET A 130 -13.45 -22.15 25.13
N ASP A 131 -12.72 -21.09 24.80
CA ASP A 131 -12.20 -20.86 23.43
C ASP A 131 -10.87 -21.60 23.21
N GLU A 132 -10.17 -22.11 24.23
CA GLU A 132 -8.86 -22.77 24.10
C GLU A 132 -8.89 -23.99 23.15
N TYR A 133 -10.07 -24.61 22.95
CA TYR A 133 -10.29 -25.76 22.07
C TYR A 133 -11.17 -25.48 20.84
N MET A 134 -11.30 -24.23 20.40
CA MET A 134 -12.08 -23.92 19.20
C MET A 134 -11.46 -24.53 17.93
N ASP A 135 -12.28 -25.22 17.13
CA ASP A 135 -11.87 -25.74 15.82
C ASP A 135 -11.49 -24.59 14.87
N TRP A 136 -10.48 -24.82 14.03
CA TRP A 136 -10.01 -23.82 13.07
C TRP A 136 -11.12 -23.29 12.16
N ASN A 137 -11.98 -24.17 11.63
CA ASN A 137 -13.02 -23.75 10.70
C ASN A 137 -14.08 -22.90 11.40
N GLU A 138 -14.38 -23.22 12.65
CA GLU A 138 -15.29 -22.43 13.47
C GLU A 138 -14.67 -21.06 13.78
N ALA A 139 -13.39 -21.01 14.16
CA ALA A 139 -12.70 -19.76 14.43
C ALA A 139 -12.61 -18.83 13.22
N VAL A 140 -12.37 -19.39 12.02
CA VAL A 140 -12.39 -18.64 10.76
C VAL A 140 -13.79 -18.07 10.49
N ARG A 141 -14.86 -18.86 10.70
CA ARG A 141 -16.25 -18.40 10.52
C ARG A 141 -16.64 -17.30 11.50
N GLN A 142 -16.12 -17.35 12.73
CA GLN A 142 -16.40 -16.37 13.78
C GLN A 142 -15.46 -15.15 13.75
N ASP A 143 -14.58 -15.06 12.76
CA ASP A 143 -13.57 -14.01 12.64
C ASP A 143 -12.62 -13.88 13.86
N LYS A 144 -12.35 -15.02 14.50
CA LYS A 144 -11.46 -15.12 15.68
C LYS A 144 -9.99 -15.39 15.29
N VAL A 145 -9.68 -15.33 13.99
CA VAL A 145 -8.35 -15.58 13.42
C VAL A 145 -7.79 -14.28 12.85
N LEU A 146 -6.49 -14.04 13.01
CA LEU A 146 -5.83 -12.91 12.37
C LEU A 146 -5.78 -13.07 10.84
N LYS A 147 -6.74 -12.47 10.14
CA LYS A 147 -6.84 -12.58 8.67
C LYS A 147 -6.38 -11.33 7.91
N THR A 148 -5.95 -10.28 8.59
CA THR A 148 -5.53 -9.02 7.96
C THR A 148 -4.13 -8.60 8.40
N GLN A 149 -3.46 -7.88 7.52
CA GLN A 149 -2.20 -7.20 7.77
C GLN A 149 -2.38 -5.72 7.46
N THR A 150 -2.04 -4.86 8.41
CA THR A 150 -2.00 -3.41 8.18
C THR A 150 -0.62 -3.00 7.69
N LEU A 151 -0.56 -2.37 6.52
CA LEU A 151 0.64 -1.75 5.98
C LEU A 151 0.59 -0.24 6.18
N GLY A 152 1.65 0.31 6.75
CA GLY A 152 1.83 1.75 6.92
C GLY A 152 2.74 2.33 5.85
N GLY A 153 2.42 3.54 5.41
CA GLY A 153 3.25 4.33 4.50
C GLY A 153 3.02 5.82 4.72
N GLN A 154 3.78 6.63 4.00
CA GLN A 154 3.64 8.07 4.00
C GLN A 154 3.71 8.55 2.54
N TYR A 155 2.81 9.45 2.14
CA TYR A 155 2.97 10.19 0.90
C TYR A 155 3.67 11.53 1.18
N PRO A 156 4.55 11.98 0.26
CA PRO A 156 5.23 13.26 0.42
C PRO A 156 4.22 14.41 0.36
N ASP A 157 4.45 15.42 1.18
CA ASP A 157 3.76 16.70 1.06
C ASP A 157 4.47 17.49 -0.04
N THR A 158 3.98 17.38 -1.27
CA THR A 158 4.59 18.02 -2.44
C THR A 158 3.48 18.55 -3.34
N ASP A 159 3.56 19.84 -3.63
CA ASP A 159 2.62 20.55 -4.52
C ASP A 159 2.91 20.29 -6.01
N GLU A 160 4.07 19.72 -6.35
CA GLU A 160 4.48 19.42 -7.72
C GLU A 160 4.12 17.99 -8.16
N VAL A 161 3.60 17.85 -9.38
CA VAL A 161 3.32 16.54 -9.98
C VAL A 161 4.62 15.89 -10.43
N GLN A 162 5.11 14.93 -9.64
CA GLN A 162 6.32 14.18 -9.99
C GLN A 162 6.07 13.02 -10.97
N CYS A 163 4.84 12.49 -10.99
CA CYS A 163 4.49 11.27 -11.72
C CYS A 163 3.08 11.38 -12.33
N MET A 164 2.87 10.81 -13.53
CA MET A 164 1.55 10.58 -14.12
C MET A 164 1.28 9.08 -14.24
N VAL A 165 0.04 8.66 -13.99
CA VAL A 165 -0.40 7.27 -14.18
C VAL A 165 -1.13 7.18 -15.52
N GLY A 166 -0.56 6.43 -16.46
CA GLY A 166 -1.16 6.14 -17.76
C GLY A 166 -1.75 4.73 -17.82
N VAL A 167 -2.86 4.58 -18.53
CA VAL A 167 -3.42 3.28 -18.92
C VAL A 167 -3.20 3.12 -20.41
N PHE A 168 -2.51 2.07 -20.82
CA PHE A 168 -2.28 1.75 -22.22
C PHE A 168 -3.29 0.72 -22.70
N GLN A 169 -3.94 1.01 -23.82
CA GLN A 169 -4.81 0.08 -24.54
C GLN A 169 -4.29 0.01 -25.98
N GLY A 170 -3.71 -1.14 -26.35
CA GLY A 170 -3.16 -1.42 -27.67
C GLY A 170 -3.97 -2.44 -28.45
#